data_AF-A0A2N0X3G5-F1
#
_entry.id   AF-A0A2N0X3G5-F1
#
_cell.length_a   1.000
_cell.length_b   1.000
_cell.length_c   1.000
_cell.angle_alpha   90.00
_cell.angle_beta   90.00
_cell.angle_gamma   90.00
#
_symmetry.space_group_name_H-M   'P 1'
#
loop_
_entity.id
_entity.type
_entity.pdbx_description
1 polymer ?
#
loop_
_entity_poly.entity_id
_entity_poly.type
_entity_poly.pdbx_seq_one_letter_code
_entity_poly.pdbx_strand_id
1 'polypeptide(L)'
;MFYTKLTIQALLIALLCACNSTPPVEQTEPTTNEKESAESTKIELAVYTKALIALNNGELEKAQQLFTKMSELQPDIAGSWANLAVISVKQERYDDAQKQVATALQKNPKMVQSLNLAGNLAQRRGEILKAKSYYQEALNYQPKYALAHYNLALLYDIYLQDIANAVTHYQLYLDNIDSKDETTTQWLAGLRATLGNQ
;
A
#
# COMPACT_ATOMS: atom_id res chain seq x y z
N MET A 1 39.24 -37.86 -35.02
CA MET A 1 40.43 -37.19 -35.60
C MET A 1 41.41 -36.97 -34.45
N PHE A 2 42.54 -37.68 -34.52
CA PHE A 2 43.85 -37.54 -33.85
C PHE A 2 43.99 -36.57 -32.64
N TYR A 3 44.33 -37.08 -31.44
CA TYR A 3 45.71 -37.22 -30.87
C TYR A 3 46.41 -35.85 -30.71
N THR A 4 46.82 -35.41 -29.52
CA THR A 4 48.00 -35.90 -28.74
C THR A 4 47.93 -35.40 -27.28
N LYS A 5 48.02 -36.26 -26.24
CA LYS A 5 49.25 -36.72 -25.53
C LYS A 5 50.07 -35.55 -24.94
N LEU A 6 50.54 -35.55 -23.68
CA LEU A 6 51.45 -36.56 -23.11
C LEU A 6 51.74 -36.27 -21.60
N THR A 7 51.43 -37.26 -20.74
CA THR A 7 52.24 -37.83 -19.61
C THR A 7 52.69 -36.94 -18.43
N ILE A 8 52.88 -37.39 -17.18
CA ILE A 8 53.57 -38.59 -16.66
C ILE A 8 52.96 -39.03 -15.30
N GLN A 9 53.08 -40.33 -15.05
CA GLN A 9 52.55 -41.19 -13.98
C GLN A 9 53.17 -41.04 -12.57
N ALA A 10 52.44 -41.59 -11.60
CA ALA A 10 52.87 -42.38 -10.42
C ALA A 10 53.60 -41.62 -9.29
N LEU A 11 53.47 -41.95 -7.99
CA LEU A 11 53.26 -43.25 -7.33
C LEU A 11 52.73 -43.02 -5.88
N LEU A 12 52.14 -44.09 -5.33
CA LEU A 12 51.58 -44.36 -3.99
C LEU A 12 52.27 -43.74 -2.75
N ILE A 13 51.51 -43.52 -1.66
CA ILE A 13 51.40 -44.43 -0.47
C ILE A 13 50.39 -43.82 0.53
N ALA A 14 49.52 -44.67 1.08
CA ALA A 14 48.53 -44.37 2.12
C ALA A 14 49.10 -44.58 3.54
N LEU A 15 48.70 -43.74 4.51
CA LEU A 15 47.98 -44.09 5.76
C LEU A 15 48.19 -43.07 6.93
N LEU A 16 47.05 -42.69 7.51
CA LEU A 16 46.75 -42.38 8.93
C LEU A 16 47.27 -41.07 9.56
N CYS A 17 46.34 -40.14 9.87
CA CYS A 17 45.74 -39.96 11.21
C CYS A 17 44.89 -38.68 11.26
N ALA A 18 43.80 -38.74 12.02
CA ALA A 18 42.81 -37.69 12.19
C ALA A 18 43.35 -36.45 12.96
N CYS A 19 42.91 -35.25 12.55
CA CYS A 19 42.58 -34.12 13.44
C CYS A 19 41.89 -32.98 12.66
N ASN A 20 40.90 -32.35 13.32
CA ASN A 20 39.97 -31.31 12.86
C ASN A 20 40.60 -30.07 12.21
N SER A 21 39.88 -29.47 11.26
CA SER A 21 39.32 -28.10 11.40
C SER A 21 38.33 -27.84 10.27
N THR A 22 37.05 -27.72 10.60
CA THR A 22 36.07 -27.02 9.76
C THR A 22 36.59 -25.60 9.51
N PRO A 23 36.59 -25.09 8.27
CA PRO A 23 36.91 -23.68 8.06
C PRO A 23 35.91 -22.84 8.86
N PRO A 24 36.34 -21.75 9.52
CA PRO A 24 35.41 -20.89 10.23
C PRO A 24 34.35 -20.42 9.23
N VAL A 25 33.08 -20.55 9.60
CA VAL A 25 32.04 -19.75 8.96
C VAL A 25 32.48 -18.30 9.18
N GLU A 26 32.98 -17.68 8.12
CA GLU A 26 33.35 -16.27 8.11
C GLU A 26 32.06 -15.51 8.40
N GLN A 27 31.88 -15.11 9.66
CA GLN A 27 30.91 -14.11 10.03
C GLN A 27 31.39 -12.81 9.38
N THR A 28 31.02 -12.60 8.13
CA THR A 28 31.27 -11.34 7.44
C THR A 28 30.51 -10.28 8.20
N GLU A 29 31.20 -9.50 9.03
CA GLU A 29 30.63 -8.30 9.62
C GLU A 29 30.05 -7.44 8.50
N PRO A 30 28.84 -6.88 8.66
CA PRO A 30 28.22 -6.12 7.60
C PRO A 30 29.18 -5.00 7.16
N THR A 31 29.36 -4.89 5.85
CA THR A 31 30.28 -3.93 5.26
C THR A 31 29.87 -2.52 5.66
N THR A 32 30.80 -1.56 5.67
CA THR A 32 30.50 -0.15 5.99
C THR A 32 29.32 0.38 5.18
N ASN A 33 29.18 -0.05 3.93
CA ASN A 33 28.09 0.31 3.03
C ASN A 33 26.72 -0.30 3.44
N GLU A 34 26.72 -1.53 3.96
CA GLU A 34 25.51 -2.18 4.50
C GLU A 34 25.10 -1.58 5.85
N LYS A 35 26.06 -1.21 6.71
CA LYS A 35 25.79 -0.51 7.97
C LYS A 35 25.21 0.89 7.72
N GLU A 36 25.75 1.62 6.75
CA GLU A 36 25.32 2.96 6.38
C GLU A 36 23.94 2.96 5.69
N SER A 37 23.69 1.97 4.81
CA SER A 37 22.35 1.73 4.22
C SER A 37 21.30 1.35 5.27
N ALA A 38 21.64 0.47 6.22
CA ALA A 38 20.74 0.07 7.29
C ALA A 38 20.40 1.24 8.24
N GLU A 39 21.39 2.08 8.57
CA GLU A 39 21.17 3.27 9.40
C GLU A 39 20.34 4.32 8.66
N SER A 40 20.59 4.55 7.36
CA SER A 40 19.74 5.42 6.51
C SER A 40 18.30 4.94 6.50
N THR A 41 18.09 3.63 6.26
CA THR A 41 16.75 3.01 6.24
C THR A 41 16.03 3.20 7.58
N LYS A 42 16.75 3.06 8.69
CA LYS A 42 16.19 3.24 10.04
C LYS A 42 15.80 4.69 10.31
N ILE A 43 16.64 5.65 9.89
CA ILE A 43 16.34 7.08 10.00
C ILE A 43 15.11 7.43 9.15
N GLU A 44 15.01 6.92 7.94
CA GLU A 44 13.88 7.10 7.04
C GLU A 44 12.57 6.57 7.63
N LEU A 45 12.59 5.37 8.22
CA LEU A 45 11.44 4.79 8.90
C LEU A 45 11.01 5.64 10.12
N ALA A 46 11.96 6.17 10.88
CA ALA A 46 11.68 7.05 12.01
C ALA A 46 11.02 8.37 11.56
N VAL A 47 11.51 8.97 10.47
CA VAL A 47 10.92 10.18 9.89
C VAL A 47 9.52 9.91 9.36
N TYR A 48 9.31 8.79 8.65
CA TYR A 48 8.00 8.38 8.15
C TYR A 48 6.99 8.19 9.29
N THR A 49 7.42 7.52 10.38
CA THR A 49 6.59 7.32 11.57
C THR A 49 6.21 8.65 12.23
N LYS A 50 7.16 9.57 12.36
CA LYS A 50 6.90 10.92 12.88
C LYS A 50 5.90 11.69 12.01
N ALA A 51 5.98 11.54 10.69
CA ALA A 51 5.07 12.17 9.75
C ALA A 51 3.64 11.63 9.90
N LEU A 52 3.47 10.32 10.07
CA LEU A 52 2.18 9.70 10.36
C LEU A 52 1.59 10.15 11.69
N ILE A 53 2.42 10.24 12.75
CA ILE A 53 1.96 10.74 14.06
C ILE A 53 1.48 12.19 13.93
N ALA A 54 2.24 13.05 13.25
CA ALA A 54 1.84 14.44 13.01
C ALA A 54 0.50 14.50 12.25
N LEU A 55 0.33 13.67 11.21
CA LEU A 55 -0.92 13.59 10.44
C LEU A 55 -2.11 13.14 11.31
N ASN A 56 -1.91 12.12 12.14
CA ASN A 56 -2.96 11.60 13.03
C ASN A 56 -3.34 12.60 14.13
N ASN A 57 -2.40 13.43 14.57
CA ASN A 57 -2.65 14.51 15.53
C ASN A 57 -3.29 15.76 14.89
N GLY A 58 -3.46 15.78 13.57
CA GLY A 58 -3.97 16.95 12.85
C GLY A 58 -2.94 18.08 12.65
N GLU A 59 -1.66 17.82 12.89
CA GLU A 59 -0.55 18.75 12.64
C GLU A 59 -0.20 18.78 11.14
N LEU A 60 -1.15 19.23 10.30
CA LEU A 60 -1.12 19.06 8.84
C LEU A 60 0.12 19.68 8.18
N GLU A 61 0.54 20.88 8.61
CA GLU A 61 1.68 21.58 8.04
C GLU A 61 2.99 20.82 8.31
N LYS A 62 3.13 20.30 9.53
CA LYS A 62 4.30 19.51 9.92
C LYS A 62 4.33 18.16 9.21
N ALA A 63 3.18 17.49 9.12
CA ALA A 63 3.06 16.25 8.35
C ALA A 63 3.43 16.49 6.88
N GLN A 64 2.95 17.58 6.28
CA GLN A 64 3.26 17.97 4.90
C GLN A 64 4.76 18.16 4.71
N GLN A 65 5.41 18.95 5.58
CA GLN A 65 6.86 19.18 5.51
C GLN A 65 7.65 17.86 5.56
N LEU A 66 7.27 16.96 6.46
CA LEU A 66 7.95 15.67 6.61
C LEU A 66 7.74 14.78 5.39
N PHE A 67 6.51 14.63 4.89
CA PHE A 67 6.25 13.81 3.71
C PHE A 67 6.81 14.42 2.41
N THR A 68 6.86 15.75 2.27
CA THR A 68 7.53 16.41 1.14
C THR A 68 9.02 16.04 1.15
N LYS A 69 9.70 16.21 2.28
CA LYS A 69 11.12 15.82 2.41
C LYS A 69 11.32 14.33 2.10
N MET A 70 10.44 13.45 2.57
CA MET A 70 10.51 12.02 2.26
C MET A 70 10.32 11.75 0.75
N SER A 71 9.40 12.48 0.09
CA SER A 71 9.18 12.33 -1.36
C SER A 71 10.34 12.85 -2.21
N GLU A 72 11.11 13.81 -1.72
CA GLU A 72 12.31 14.33 -2.38
C GLU A 72 13.50 13.37 -2.22
N LEU A 73 13.68 12.81 -1.02
CA LEU A 73 14.76 11.86 -0.73
C LEU A 73 14.49 10.49 -1.35
N GLN A 74 13.23 10.06 -1.37
CA GLN A 74 12.80 8.75 -1.85
C GLN A 74 11.56 8.88 -2.75
N PRO A 75 11.74 9.34 -4.00
CA PRO A 75 10.63 9.59 -4.90
C PRO A 75 9.83 8.34 -5.29
N ASP A 76 10.40 7.14 -5.10
CA ASP A 76 9.75 5.87 -5.45
C ASP A 76 8.84 5.30 -4.35
N ILE A 77 8.84 5.90 -3.15
CA ILE A 77 7.96 5.46 -2.07
C ILE A 77 6.56 6.03 -2.26
N ALA A 78 5.67 5.19 -2.81
CA ALA A 78 4.26 5.53 -3.04
C ALA A 78 3.55 6.09 -1.80
N GLY A 79 3.90 5.58 -0.61
CA GLY A 79 3.29 5.99 0.66
C GLY A 79 3.47 7.48 0.98
N SER A 80 4.62 8.08 0.63
CA SER A 80 4.86 9.51 0.84
C SER A 80 3.91 10.36 0.01
N TRP A 81 3.76 10.02 -1.28
CA TRP A 81 2.83 10.69 -2.20
C TRP A 81 1.37 10.50 -1.79
N ALA A 82 0.99 9.29 -1.35
CA ALA A 82 -0.36 9.01 -0.87
C ALA A 82 -0.72 9.85 0.35
N ASN A 83 0.19 9.96 1.34
CA ASN A 83 -0.06 10.79 2.51
C ASN A 83 -0.08 12.29 2.20
N LEU A 84 0.76 12.76 1.27
CA LEU A 84 0.65 14.13 0.76
C LEU A 84 -0.72 14.39 0.12
N ALA A 85 -1.25 13.44 -0.65
CA ALA A 85 -2.58 13.56 -1.23
C ALA A 85 -3.67 13.64 -0.15
N VAL A 86 -3.59 12.81 0.90
CA VAL A 86 -4.51 12.88 2.05
C VAL A 86 -4.44 14.26 2.73
N ILE A 87 -3.25 14.80 2.95
CA ILE A 87 -3.07 16.13 3.54
C ILE A 87 -3.68 17.20 2.64
N SER A 88 -3.41 17.15 1.34
CA SER A 88 -3.98 18.10 0.37
C SER A 88 -5.51 18.03 0.34
N VAL A 89 -6.12 16.85 0.47
CA VAL A 89 -7.59 16.74 0.62
C VAL A 89 -8.08 17.39 1.91
N LYS A 90 -7.41 17.15 3.05
CA LYS A 90 -7.78 17.77 4.34
C LYS A 90 -7.66 19.30 4.33
N GLN A 91 -6.77 19.84 3.49
CA GLN A 91 -6.60 21.28 3.25
C GLN A 91 -7.41 21.80 2.05
N GLU A 92 -8.29 20.97 1.47
CA GLU A 92 -9.11 21.31 0.31
C GLU A 92 -8.32 21.69 -0.97
N ARG A 93 -7.04 21.33 -1.04
CA ARG A 93 -6.17 21.49 -2.22
C ARG A 93 -6.34 20.31 -3.18
N TYR A 94 -7.52 20.20 -3.79
CA TYR A 94 -7.91 19.02 -4.57
C TYR A 94 -7.09 18.78 -5.84
N ASP A 95 -6.56 19.82 -6.47
CA ASP A 95 -5.71 19.65 -7.67
C ASP A 95 -4.33 19.10 -7.32
N ASP A 96 -3.77 19.52 -6.18
CA ASP A 96 -2.53 18.95 -5.66
C ASP A 96 -2.75 17.49 -5.24
N ALA A 97 -3.87 17.21 -4.57
CA ALA A 97 -4.25 15.84 -4.21
C ALA A 97 -4.34 14.93 -5.45
N GLN A 98 -4.90 15.41 -6.56
CA GLN A 98 -4.96 14.64 -7.80
C GLN A 98 -3.57 14.32 -8.37
N LYS A 99 -2.65 15.29 -8.40
CA LYS A 99 -1.28 15.05 -8.86
C LYS A 99 -0.57 14.04 -7.95
N GLN A 100 -0.70 14.22 -6.64
CA GLN A 100 -0.03 13.38 -5.65
C GLN A 100 -0.57 11.94 -5.65
N VAL A 101 -1.89 11.75 -5.75
CA VAL A 101 -2.46 10.41 -5.86
C VAL A 101 -2.08 9.72 -7.18
N ALA A 102 -2.00 10.47 -8.28
CA ALA A 102 -1.53 9.94 -9.55
C ALA A 102 -0.07 9.47 -9.47
N THR A 103 0.81 10.25 -8.83
CA THR A 103 2.19 9.83 -8.57
C THR A 103 2.24 8.60 -7.67
N ALA A 104 1.43 8.55 -6.60
CA ALA A 104 1.38 7.37 -5.72
C ALA A 104 0.99 6.10 -6.50
N LEU A 105 0.00 6.18 -7.39
CA LEU A 105 -0.44 5.07 -8.22
C LEU A 105 0.55 4.73 -9.34
N GLN A 106 1.31 5.70 -9.85
CA GLN A 106 2.42 5.42 -10.77
C GLN A 106 3.51 4.58 -10.08
N LYS A 107 3.82 4.88 -8.81
CA LYS A 107 4.85 4.16 -8.04
C LYS A 107 4.34 2.82 -7.52
N ASN A 108 3.08 2.74 -7.10
CA ASN A 108 2.42 1.49 -6.72
C ASN A 108 0.97 1.46 -7.21
N PRO A 109 0.72 0.85 -8.38
CA PRO A 109 -0.62 0.74 -8.95
C PRO A 109 -1.62 -0.04 -8.08
N LYS A 110 -1.12 -0.86 -7.15
CA LYS A 110 -1.93 -1.75 -6.30
C LYS A 110 -2.24 -1.16 -4.93
N MET A 111 -1.85 0.09 -4.67
CA MET A 111 -2.07 0.76 -3.39
C MET A 111 -3.55 1.12 -3.23
N VAL A 112 -4.30 0.23 -2.57
CA VAL A 112 -5.76 0.35 -2.45
C VAL A 112 -6.22 1.64 -1.77
N GLN A 113 -5.42 2.20 -0.85
CA GLN A 113 -5.68 3.48 -0.21
C GLN A 113 -5.65 4.63 -1.24
N SER A 114 -4.70 4.60 -2.18
CA SER A 114 -4.58 5.60 -3.24
C SER A 114 -5.66 5.41 -4.31
N LEU A 115 -6.02 4.18 -4.66
CA LEU A 115 -7.15 3.92 -5.56
C LEU A 115 -8.45 4.46 -4.96
N ASN A 116 -8.69 4.18 -3.67
CA ASN A 116 -9.86 4.73 -2.97
C ASN A 116 -9.85 6.27 -2.92
N LEU A 117 -8.69 6.89 -2.67
CA LEU A 117 -8.57 8.34 -2.70
C LEU A 117 -8.82 8.93 -4.09
N ALA A 118 -8.32 8.28 -5.15
CA ALA A 118 -8.59 8.68 -6.53
C ALA A 118 -10.09 8.57 -6.86
N GLY A 119 -10.76 7.52 -6.36
CA GLY A 119 -12.21 7.38 -6.45
C GLY A 119 -12.96 8.52 -5.76
N ASN A 120 -12.57 8.90 -4.54
CA ASN A 120 -13.20 10.01 -3.81
C ASN A 120 -13.03 11.34 -4.57
N LEU A 121 -11.84 11.59 -5.13
CA LEU A 121 -11.56 12.79 -5.92
C LEU A 121 -12.37 12.82 -7.22
N ALA A 122 -12.51 11.68 -7.90
CA ALA A 122 -13.35 11.56 -9.10
C ALA A 122 -14.83 11.80 -8.77
N GLN A 123 -15.34 11.21 -7.68
CA GLN A 123 -16.72 11.43 -7.22
C GLN A 123 -16.98 12.91 -6.93
N ARG A 124 -16.05 13.59 -6.25
CA ARG A 124 -16.16 15.03 -5.96
C ARG A 124 -16.26 15.89 -7.23
N ARG A 125 -15.65 15.44 -8.33
CA ARG A 125 -15.72 16.10 -9.64
C ARG A 125 -16.97 15.71 -10.45
N GLY A 126 -17.85 14.88 -9.90
CA GLY A 126 -19.01 14.34 -10.61
C GLY A 126 -18.68 13.21 -11.59
N GLU A 127 -17.45 12.70 -11.59
CA GLU A 127 -16.99 11.62 -12.47
C GLU A 127 -17.41 10.24 -11.90
N ILE A 128 -18.72 10.02 -11.73
CA ILE A 128 -19.28 8.88 -10.98
C ILE A 128 -18.81 7.51 -11.49
N LEU A 129 -18.81 7.29 -12.82
CA LEU A 129 -18.38 6.01 -13.40
C LEU A 129 -16.87 5.76 -13.19
N LYS A 130 -16.07 6.82 -13.20
CA LYS A 130 -14.63 6.72 -12.95
C LYS A 130 -14.34 6.45 -11.47
N ALA A 131 -15.09 7.09 -10.57
CA ALA A 131 -15.03 6.81 -9.15
C ALA A 131 -15.33 5.34 -8.87
N LYS A 132 -16.42 4.82 -9.44
CA LYS A 132 -16.79 3.41 -9.38
C LYS A 132 -15.66 2.50 -9.85
N SER A 133 -15.04 2.81 -10.99
CA SER A 133 -13.91 2.03 -11.52
C SER A 133 -12.73 1.96 -10.55
N TYR A 134 -12.34 3.08 -9.93
CA TYR A 134 -11.24 3.09 -8.96
C TYR A 134 -11.56 2.27 -7.71
N TYR A 135 -12.78 2.35 -7.19
CA TYR A 135 -13.18 1.53 -6.03
C TYR A 135 -13.21 0.04 -6.39
N GLN A 136 -13.71 -0.33 -7.56
CA GLN A 136 -13.69 -1.72 -8.04
C GLN A 136 -12.25 -2.22 -8.23
N GLU A 137 -11.36 -1.39 -8.75
CA GLU A 137 -9.94 -1.74 -8.87
C GLU A 137 -9.28 -1.95 -7.49
N ALA A 138 -9.61 -1.12 -6.49
CA ALA A 138 -9.15 -1.34 -5.12
C ALA A 138 -9.61 -2.71 -4.58
N LEU A 139 -10.87 -3.08 -4.84
CA LEU A 139 -11.43 -4.37 -4.44
C LEU A 139 -10.85 -5.55 -5.24
N ASN A 140 -10.38 -5.35 -6.47
CA ASN A 140 -9.67 -6.39 -7.22
C ASN A 140 -8.34 -6.75 -6.55
N TYR A 141 -7.65 -5.78 -5.94
CA TYR A 141 -6.39 -6.03 -5.23
C TYR A 141 -6.60 -6.46 -3.78
N GLN A 142 -7.59 -5.90 -3.09
CA GLN A 142 -7.96 -6.27 -1.73
C GLN A 142 -9.48 -6.40 -1.60
N PRO A 143 -10.04 -7.60 -1.80
CA PRO A 143 -11.49 -7.83 -1.78
C PRO A 143 -12.20 -7.51 -0.47
N LYS A 144 -11.45 -7.33 0.63
CA LYS A 144 -11.97 -7.01 1.96
C LYS A 144 -11.72 -5.55 2.36
N TYR A 145 -11.33 -4.69 1.42
CA TYR A 145 -11.04 -3.29 1.73
C TYR A 145 -12.34 -2.52 2.00
N ALA A 146 -12.72 -2.45 3.27
CA ALA A 146 -14.02 -1.96 3.73
C ALA A 146 -14.38 -0.56 3.17
N LEU A 147 -13.43 0.38 3.15
CA LEU A 147 -13.70 1.74 2.67
C LEU A 147 -14.13 1.80 1.19
N ALA A 148 -13.61 0.93 0.34
CA ALA A 148 -14.06 0.86 -1.05
C ALA A 148 -15.47 0.26 -1.17
N HIS A 149 -15.83 -0.69 -0.31
CA HIS A 149 -17.22 -1.17 -0.24
C HIS A 149 -18.17 -0.07 0.20
N TYR A 150 -17.84 0.68 1.26
CA TYR A 150 -18.66 1.80 1.72
C TYR A 150 -18.88 2.84 0.61
N ASN A 151 -17.79 3.24 -0.06
CA ASN A 151 -17.84 4.21 -1.13
C ASN A 151 -18.63 3.73 -2.37
N LEU A 152 -18.52 2.44 -2.73
CA LEU A 152 -19.37 1.87 -3.79
C LEU A 152 -20.83 1.83 -3.38
N ALA A 153 -21.13 1.49 -2.14
CA ALA A 153 -22.50 1.48 -1.63
C ALA A 153 -23.14 2.87 -1.75
N LEU A 154 -22.42 3.92 -1.34
CA LEU A 154 -22.85 5.31 -1.52
C LEU A 154 -23.07 5.69 -2.98
N LEU A 155 -22.18 5.24 -3.90
CA LEU A 155 -22.37 5.49 -5.33
C LEU A 155 -23.65 4.84 -5.86
N TYR A 156 -23.90 3.58 -5.47
CA TYR A 156 -25.08 2.84 -5.90
C TYR A 156 -26.37 3.42 -5.34
N ASP A 157 -26.37 3.81 -4.06
CA ASP A 157 -27.50 4.37 -3.35
C ASP A 157 -27.88 5.77 -3.89
N ILE A 158 -26.90 6.68 -3.91
CA ILE A 158 -27.18 8.10 -4.15
C ILE A 158 -27.21 8.42 -5.65
N TYR A 159 -26.28 7.88 -6.44
CA TYR A 159 -26.06 8.35 -7.82
C TYR A 159 -26.59 7.41 -8.88
N LEU A 160 -26.45 6.09 -8.67
CA LEU A 160 -26.84 5.10 -9.67
C LEU A 160 -28.23 4.52 -9.43
N GLN A 161 -28.83 4.78 -8.27
CA GLN A 161 -30.17 4.33 -7.89
C GLN A 161 -30.32 2.79 -7.99
N ASP A 162 -29.26 2.07 -7.64
CA ASP A 162 -29.20 0.60 -7.64
C ASP A 162 -29.16 0.10 -6.20
N ILE A 163 -30.36 -0.01 -5.60
CA ILE A 163 -30.53 -0.37 -4.19
C ILE A 163 -29.96 -1.77 -3.90
N ALA A 164 -30.07 -2.70 -4.84
CA ALA A 164 -29.57 -4.07 -4.66
C ALA A 164 -28.04 -4.06 -4.45
N ASN A 165 -27.30 -3.40 -5.34
CA ASN A 165 -25.85 -3.28 -5.18
C ASN A 165 -25.46 -2.42 -3.97
N ALA A 166 -26.23 -1.38 -3.64
CA ALA A 166 -26.00 -0.59 -2.43
C ALA A 166 -26.08 -1.47 -1.16
N VAL A 167 -27.15 -2.27 -1.02
CA VAL A 167 -27.34 -3.21 0.10
C VAL A 167 -26.19 -4.21 0.19
N THR A 168 -25.77 -4.79 -0.93
CA THR A 168 -24.64 -5.74 -0.96
C THR A 168 -23.35 -5.09 -0.45
N HIS A 169 -23.02 -3.90 -0.96
CA HIS A 169 -21.76 -3.24 -0.59
C HIS A 169 -21.77 -2.68 0.83
N TYR A 170 -22.90 -2.17 1.35
CA TYR A 170 -22.99 -1.78 2.77
C TYR A 170 -22.83 -2.97 3.70
N GLN A 171 -23.41 -4.13 3.37
CA GLN A 171 -23.20 -5.34 4.16
C GLN A 171 -21.72 -5.76 4.16
N LEU A 172 -21.08 -5.80 2.98
CA LEU A 172 -19.65 -6.12 2.87
C LEU A 172 -18.76 -5.12 3.62
N TYR A 173 -19.13 -3.84 3.68
CA TYR A 173 -18.44 -2.87 4.53
C TYR A 173 -18.53 -3.27 6.01
N LEU A 174 -19.75 -3.51 6.52
CA LEU A 174 -19.98 -3.88 7.93
C LEU A 174 -19.29 -5.19 8.32
N ASP A 175 -19.19 -6.16 7.40
CA ASP A 175 -18.53 -7.45 7.63
C ASP A 175 -17.00 -7.33 7.73
N ASN A 176 -16.40 -6.21 7.28
CA ASN A 176 -14.95 -6.04 7.16
C ASN A 176 -14.40 -4.84 7.97
N ILE A 177 -15.19 -4.27 8.89
CA ILE A 177 -14.72 -3.28 9.85
C ILE A 177 -14.51 -3.90 11.23
N ASP A 178 -13.49 -3.44 11.95
CA ASP A 178 -13.16 -3.93 13.30
C ASP A 178 -14.03 -3.29 14.39
N SER A 179 -14.72 -2.19 14.07
CA SER A 179 -15.55 -1.41 14.97
C SER A 179 -17.01 -1.41 14.52
N LYS A 180 -17.94 -1.28 15.46
CA LYS A 180 -19.36 -1.11 15.11
C LYS A 180 -19.59 0.22 14.39
N ASP A 181 -20.36 0.18 13.32
CA ASP A 181 -20.98 1.36 12.68
C ASP A 181 -22.51 1.21 12.74
N GLU A 182 -23.10 1.74 13.81
CA GLU A 182 -24.54 1.69 14.04
C GLU A 182 -25.31 2.51 13.00
N THR A 183 -24.71 3.58 12.48
CA THR A 183 -25.32 4.46 11.48
C THR A 183 -25.52 3.69 10.17
N THR A 184 -24.46 3.10 9.65
CA THR A 184 -24.54 2.29 8.43
C THR A 184 -25.42 1.05 8.63
N THR A 185 -25.44 0.46 9.82
CA THR A 185 -26.34 -0.65 10.16
C THR A 185 -27.81 -0.26 10.06
N GLN A 186 -28.18 0.92 10.59
CA GLN A 186 -29.55 1.44 10.52
C GLN A 186 -29.94 1.79 9.09
N TRP A 187 -29.06 2.46 8.33
CA TRP A 187 -29.30 2.77 6.92
C TRP A 187 -29.52 1.51 6.08
N LEU A 188 -28.70 0.49 6.27
CA LEU A 188 -28.82 -0.79 5.59
C LEU A 188 -30.18 -1.47 5.87
N ALA A 189 -30.70 -1.38 7.10
CA ALA A 189 -32.01 -1.92 7.43
C ALA A 189 -33.13 -1.21 6.65
N GLY A 190 -33.05 0.12 6.51
CA GLY A 190 -33.98 0.89 5.68
C GLY A 190 -33.95 0.49 4.21
N LEU A 191 -32.76 0.40 3.61
CA LEU A 191 -32.59 -0.01 2.21
C LEU A 191 -33.14 -1.41 1.93
N ARG A 192 -32.94 -2.35 2.85
CA ARG A 192 -33.50 -3.71 2.76
C ARG A 192 -35.02 -3.74 2.76
N ALA A 193 -35.64 -2.92 3.63
CA ALA A 193 -37.10 -2.80 3.66
C ALA A 193 -37.63 -2.26 2.32
N THR A 194 -36.97 -1.26 1.73
CA THR A 194 -37.34 -0.73 0.41
C THR A 194 -37.23 -1.79 -0.68
N LEU A 195 -36.14 -2.58 -0.71
CA LEU A 195 -35.93 -3.61 -1.72
C LEU A 195 -36.95 -4.76 -1.63
N GLY A 196 -37.35 -5.16 -0.42
CA GLY A 196 -38.33 -6.24 -0.22
C GLY A 196 -39.78 -5.87 -0.56
N ASN A 197 -40.06 -4.59 -0.80
CA ASN A 197 -41.38 -4.07 -1.14
C ASN A 197 -41.58 -3.81 -2.65
N GLN A 198 -40.57 -4.13 -3.49
CA GLN A 198 -40.63 -4.02 -4.96
C GLN A 198 -41.03 -5.35 -5.60
#